data_AF-A0A962CHP9-F1
#
_entry.id   AF-A0A962CHP9-F1
#
_cell.length_a   1.000
_cell.length_b   1.000
_cell.length_c   1.000
_cell.angle_alpha   90.00
_cell.angle_beta   90.00
_cell.angle_gamma   90.00
#
_symmetry.space_group_name_H-M   'P 1'
#
loop_
_entity.id
_entity.type
_entity.pdbx_description
1 polymer ?
#
loop_
_entity_poly.entity_id
_entity_poly.type
_entity_poly.pdbx_seq_one_letter_code
_entity_poly.pdbx_strand_id
1 'polypeptide(L)'
;MSGNQDLTTLLRARTPLLVIESAEEGRVIESFRHAIAQSLRPLFTWSITDGLRRIDMDDDGEHAVPDATMTLTSIKQRTEAGVFLLLDFQPYLRYPMTLRLLREIVLRQAAAEHTLALVGSKIELPDDLTALATPFQMALPDAQAMAALVREEAFAYSRENSGRRVEVDADAARTIVRNLAGLTHADARRIVRKLIYADGALGPADIPGLAQAKFELLDRENLLHFEYETARFADVAGLSRLKRWIQQR
;
A
#
# COMPACT_ATOMS: atom_id res chain seq x y z
N MET A 1 15.69 -8.85 3.51
CA MET A 1 15.61 -7.91 4.64
C MET A 1 14.20 -7.36 4.62
N SER A 2 13.46 -7.54 5.71
CA SER A 2 12.02 -7.25 5.72
C SER A 2 11.83 -5.73 5.69
N GLY A 3 10.96 -5.19 4.82
CA GLY A 3 10.83 -3.73 4.64
C GLY A 3 10.61 -2.90 5.93
N ASN A 4 10.10 -3.53 6.99
CA ASN A 4 10.00 -2.91 8.33
C ASN A 4 11.36 -2.65 9.01
N GLN A 5 12.37 -3.49 8.77
CA GLN A 5 13.74 -3.27 9.27
C GLN A 5 14.36 -2.05 8.57
N ASP A 6 14.07 -1.86 7.29
CA ASP A 6 14.59 -0.73 6.52
C ASP A 6 13.93 0.59 6.99
N LEU A 7 12.61 0.60 7.20
CA LEU A 7 11.91 1.76 7.77
C LEU A 7 12.44 2.12 9.16
N THR A 8 12.60 1.12 10.04
CA THR A 8 13.14 1.33 11.39
C THR A 8 14.55 1.91 11.33
N THR A 9 15.36 1.46 10.37
CA THR A 9 16.72 1.96 10.15
C THR A 9 16.71 3.42 9.70
N LEU A 10 15.85 3.78 8.75
CA LEU A 10 15.70 5.17 8.28
C LEU A 10 15.22 6.12 9.39
N LEU A 11 14.26 5.68 10.21
CA LEU A 11 13.79 6.45 11.36
C LEU A 11 14.89 6.64 12.42
N ARG A 12 15.69 5.60 12.69
CA ARG A 12 16.85 5.68 13.60
C ARG A 12 17.99 6.52 13.04
N ALA A 13 18.19 6.50 11.72
CA ALA A 13 19.12 7.37 11.01
C ALA A 13 18.66 8.83 10.97
N ARG A 14 17.46 9.13 11.51
CA ARG A 14 16.86 10.46 11.56
C ARG A 14 16.69 11.08 10.18
N THR A 15 16.41 10.26 9.17
CA THR A 15 16.15 10.76 7.82
C THR A 15 15.03 11.83 7.88
N PRO A 16 15.28 13.07 7.41
CA PRO A 16 14.39 14.19 7.69
C PRO A 16 13.17 14.22 6.76
N LEU A 17 13.33 13.70 5.55
CA LEU A 17 12.29 13.66 4.52
C LEU A 17 12.24 12.27 3.87
N LEU A 18 11.14 11.57 4.08
CA LEU A 18 10.79 10.32 3.43
C LEU A 18 9.71 10.56 2.39
N VAL A 19 9.77 9.83 1.28
CA VAL A 19 8.76 9.84 0.22
C VAL A 19 8.28 8.44 -0.02
N ILE A 20 6.97 8.24 0.11
CA ILE A 20 6.34 6.92 0.10
C ILE A 20 5.23 6.93 -0.93
N GLU A 21 5.51 6.30 -2.06
CA GLU A 21 4.50 6.08 -3.10
C GLU A 21 3.71 4.81 -2.75
N SER A 22 2.48 5.01 -2.28
CA SER A 22 1.58 3.93 -1.89
C SER A 22 0.14 4.44 -1.89
N ALA A 23 -0.77 3.68 -2.52
CA ALA A 23 -2.20 3.90 -2.39
C ALA A 23 -2.77 3.36 -1.07
N GLU A 24 -1.97 2.62 -0.30
CA GLU A 24 -2.41 1.93 0.93
C GLU A 24 -2.03 2.75 2.18
N GLU A 25 -2.66 3.92 2.39
CA GLU A 25 -2.34 4.83 3.50
C GLU A 25 -2.38 4.13 4.87
N GLY A 26 -3.43 3.36 5.16
CA GLY A 26 -3.58 2.64 6.42
C GLY A 26 -2.40 1.70 6.68
N ARG A 27 -1.88 1.05 5.63
CA ARG A 27 -0.74 0.14 5.75
C ARG A 27 0.57 0.89 6.00
N VAL A 28 0.74 2.07 5.40
CA VAL A 28 1.86 2.96 5.69
C VAL A 28 1.82 3.36 7.16
N ILE A 29 0.66 3.85 7.63
CA ILE A 29 0.45 4.26 9.02
C ILE A 29 0.78 3.12 9.99
N GLU A 30 0.26 1.92 9.74
CA GLU A 30 0.55 0.76 10.58
C GLU A 30 2.03 0.39 10.57
N SER A 31 2.70 0.45 9.43
CA SER A 31 4.14 0.19 9.33
C SER A 31 4.95 1.18 10.17
N PHE A 32 4.57 2.46 10.18
CA PHE A 32 5.18 3.47 11.03
C PHE A 32 4.89 3.24 12.51
N ARG A 33 3.65 2.90 12.88
CA ARG A 33 3.32 2.54 14.28
C ARG A 33 4.18 1.39 14.79
N HIS A 34 4.38 0.36 13.98
CA HIS A 34 5.26 -0.76 14.34
C HIS A 34 6.73 -0.33 14.45
N ALA A 35 7.21 0.53 13.54
CA ALA A 35 8.60 0.99 13.54
C ALA A 35 8.93 1.90 14.73
N ILE A 36 8.02 2.79 15.13
CA ILE A 36 8.21 3.72 16.26
C ILE A 36 7.97 3.08 17.62
N ALA A 37 7.29 1.92 17.68
CA ALA A 37 7.04 1.21 18.94
C ALA A 37 8.34 0.95 19.72
N GLN A 38 9.47 0.87 19.01
CA GLN A 38 10.81 0.72 19.59
C GLN A 38 11.56 2.05 19.82
N SER A 39 11.07 3.18 19.31
CA SER A 39 11.78 4.48 19.34
C SER A 39 11.13 5.56 20.21
N LEU A 40 9.96 5.30 20.83
CA LEU A 40 9.24 6.23 21.72
C LEU A 40 9.05 7.65 21.15
N ARG A 41 9.00 7.79 19.81
CA ARG A 41 8.79 9.08 19.15
C ARG A 41 7.30 9.26 18.87
N PRO A 42 6.72 10.44 19.14
CA PRO A 42 5.33 10.71 18.82
C PRO A 42 5.13 10.66 17.31
N LEU A 43 4.00 10.07 16.90
CA LEU A 43 3.62 9.91 15.50
C LEU A 43 2.35 10.68 15.23
N PHE A 44 2.43 11.49 14.19
CA PHE A 44 1.33 12.32 13.74
C PHE A 44 0.94 11.94 12.32
N THR A 45 -0.34 12.06 12.02
CA THR A 45 -0.88 12.03 10.65
C THR A 45 -1.51 13.37 10.35
N TRP A 46 -1.35 13.82 9.11
CA TRP A 46 -2.07 14.95 8.57
C TRP A 46 -2.81 14.57 7.31
N SER A 47 -4.07 14.97 7.22
CA SER A 47 -4.87 14.99 6.00
C SER A 47 -5.53 16.37 5.87
N ILE A 48 -5.96 16.73 4.67
CA ILE A 48 -6.74 17.97 4.46
C ILE A 48 -8.13 17.92 5.12
N THR A 49 -8.63 16.75 5.49
CA THR A 49 -9.95 16.61 6.12
C THR A 49 -9.86 16.68 7.64
N ASP A 50 -8.82 16.11 8.23
CA ASP A 50 -8.72 15.90 9.68
C ASP A 50 -7.66 16.79 10.33
N GLY A 51 -6.81 17.44 9.54
CA GLY A 51 -5.70 18.24 10.04
C GLY A 51 -4.65 17.38 10.73
N LEU A 52 -3.83 18.01 11.58
CA LEU A 52 -2.72 17.32 12.26
C LEU A 52 -3.23 16.60 13.51
N ARG A 53 -3.14 15.27 13.52
CA ARG A 53 -3.58 14.42 14.64
C ARG A 53 -2.44 13.53 15.13
N ARG A 54 -2.36 13.34 16.44
CA ARG A 54 -1.45 12.37 17.06
C ARG A 54 -2.07 10.97 17.04
N ILE A 55 -1.29 9.95 16.71
CA ILE A 55 -1.81 8.60 16.45
C ILE A 55 -1.01 7.47 17.12
N ASP A 56 0.01 7.80 17.91
CA ASP A 56 0.75 6.83 18.74
C ASP A 56 0.06 6.55 20.09
N MET A 57 -0.93 7.34 20.48
CA MET A 57 -1.71 7.18 21.71
C MET A 57 -3.21 7.26 21.38
N ASP A 58 -4.03 6.54 22.15
CA ASP A 58 -5.51 6.63 22.11
C ASP A 58 -5.97 7.93 22.78
N ASP A 59 -5.56 9.07 22.19
CA ASP A 59 -5.96 10.40 22.61
C ASP A 59 -6.57 11.12 21.40
N ASP A 60 -7.88 11.38 21.47
CA ASP A 60 -8.61 12.22 20.50
C ASP A 60 -8.30 13.70 20.81
N GLY A 61 -7.02 14.06 20.72
CA GLY A 61 -6.55 15.42 20.96
C GLY A 61 -7.26 16.45 20.07
N GLU A 62 -7.08 17.74 20.40
CA GLU A 62 -7.68 18.83 19.62
C GLU A 62 -7.34 18.72 18.13
N HIS A 63 -8.39 18.72 17.31
CA HIS A 63 -8.27 18.71 15.86
C HIS A 63 -7.73 20.07 15.42
N ALA A 64 -6.47 20.08 14.97
CA ALA A 64 -5.90 21.28 14.38
C ALA A 64 -6.65 21.63 13.09
N VAL A 65 -6.85 22.93 12.82
CA VAL A 65 -7.46 23.39 11.57
C VAL A 65 -6.68 22.77 10.40
N PRO A 66 -7.36 22.12 9.43
CA PRO A 66 -6.71 21.47 8.32
C PRO A 66 -6.22 22.50 7.29
N ASP A 67 -5.14 23.19 7.64
CA ASP A 67 -4.41 24.10 6.76
C ASP A 67 -2.94 23.66 6.67
N ALA A 68 -2.45 23.51 5.45
CA ALA A 68 -1.10 23.02 5.17
C ALA A 68 -0.01 23.95 5.73
N THR A 69 -0.20 25.27 5.62
CA THR A 69 0.80 26.26 6.06
C THR A 69 0.85 26.36 7.58
N MET A 70 -0.32 26.40 8.22
CA MET A 70 -0.43 26.39 9.69
C MET A 70 0.13 25.10 10.29
N THR A 71 -0.11 23.96 9.63
CA THR A 71 0.44 22.67 10.05
C THR A 71 1.97 22.69 10.04
N LEU A 72 2.60 23.08 8.93
CA LEU A 72 4.06 23.15 8.86
C LEU A 72 4.63 24.19 9.84
N THR A 73 3.95 25.32 10.03
CA THR A 73 4.35 26.33 11.02
C THR A 73 4.34 25.74 12.44
N SER A 74 3.28 24.98 12.77
CA SER A 74 3.15 24.30 14.06
C SER A 74 4.25 23.26 14.25
N ILE A 75 4.53 22.44 13.23
CA ILE A 75 5.63 21.46 13.25
C ILE A 75 6.98 22.16 13.49
N LYS A 76 7.25 23.25 12.77
CA LYS A 76 8.50 24.02 12.89
C LYS A 76 8.71 24.63 14.28
N GLN A 77 7.64 24.98 14.99
CA GLN A 77 7.69 25.54 16.35
C GLN A 77 7.96 24.48 17.42
N ARG A 78 7.66 23.21 17.16
CA ARG A 78 7.94 22.10 18.09
C ARG A 78 9.44 21.84 18.19
N THR A 79 9.92 21.67 19.42
CA THR A 79 11.32 21.35 19.75
C THR A 79 11.54 19.86 19.99
N GLU A 80 10.48 19.14 20.38
CA GLU A 80 10.52 17.69 20.60
C GLU A 80 10.66 16.93 19.29
N ALA A 81 11.35 15.79 19.32
CA ALA A 81 11.44 14.89 18.18
C ALA A 81 10.05 14.36 17.79
N GLY A 82 9.74 14.30 16.50
CA GLY A 82 8.44 13.77 16.04
C GLY A 82 8.48 13.22 14.62
N VAL A 83 7.62 12.23 14.37
CA VAL A 83 7.40 11.67 13.03
C VAL A 83 6.04 12.16 12.52
N PHE A 84 6.03 12.74 11.33
CA PHE A 84 4.83 13.36 10.74
C PHE A 84 4.55 12.73 9.39
N LEU A 85 3.45 11.99 9.29
CA LEU A 85 2.93 11.44 8.05
C LEU A 85 2.01 12.47 7.40
N LEU A 86 2.40 13.00 6.25
CA LEU A 86 1.62 13.98 5.49
C LEU A 86 0.98 13.27 4.30
N LEU A 87 -0.31 12.96 4.41
CA LEU A 87 -1.08 12.23 3.40
C LEU A 87 -1.49 13.20 2.28
N ASP A 88 -1.21 12.83 1.02
CA ASP A 88 -1.51 13.59 -0.19
C ASP A 88 -1.10 15.08 -0.11
N PHE A 89 0.05 15.35 0.50
CA PHE A 89 0.52 16.73 0.74
C PHE A 89 1.12 17.42 -0.51
N GLN A 90 1.40 16.65 -1.56
CA GLN A 90 2.13 17.10 -2.76
C GLN A 90 1.50 18.34 -3.44
N PRO A 91 0.16 18.44 -3.62
CA PRO A 91 -0.44 19.61 -4.26
C PRO A 91 -0.18 20.94 -3.54
N TYR A 92 0.10 20.91 -2.23
CA TYR A 92 0.38 22.13 -1.46
C TYR A 92 1.82 22.62 -1.61
N LEU A 93 2.73 21.79 -2.12
CA LEU A 93 4.13 22.16 -2.36
C LEU A 93 4.31 23.10 -3.55
N ARG A 94 3.24 23.33 -4.34
CA ARG A 94 3.23 24.37 -5.39
C ARG A 94 3.25 25.79 -4.81
N TYR A 95 2.86 25.97 -3.55
CA TYR A 95 2.83 27.27 -2.90
C TYR A 95 4.21 27.60 -2.32
N PRO A 96 4.83 28.75 -2.66
CA PRO A 96 6.18 29.07 -2.23
C PRO A 96 6.40 29.09 -0.71
N MET A 97 5.38 29.52 0.04
CA MET A 97 5.42 29.54 1.51
C MET A 97 5.50 28.12 2.08
N THR A 98 4.60 27.23 1.67
CA THR A 98 4.55 25.83 2.10
C THR A 98 5.85 25.10 1.74
N LEU A 99 6.34 25.29 0.51
CA LEU A 99 7.61 24.71 0.05
C LEU A 99 8.79 25.20 0.91
N ARG A 100 8.90 26.51 1.15
CA ARG A 100 9.97 27.10 1.97
C ARG A 100 9.91 26.59 3.40
N LEU A 101 8.73 26.53 4.02
CA LEU A 101 8.55 26.01 5.38
C LEU A 101 8.97 24.54 5.50
N LEU A 102 8.57 23.69 4.54
CA LEU A 102 8.97 22.29 4.54
C LEU A 102 10.50 22.16 4.44
N ARG A 103 11.12 22.89 3.50
CA ARG A 103 12.58 22.92 3.36
C ARG A 103 13.28 23.34 4.66
N GLU A 104 12.78 24.36 5.32
CA GLU A 104 13.32 24.82 6.60
C GLU A 104 13.21 23.77 7.69
N ILE A 105 12.11 23.02 7.78
CA ILE A 105 11.97 21.91 8.73
C ILE A 105 12.99 20.81 8.43
N VAL A 106 13.10 20.40 7.16
CA VAL A 106 14.01 19.34 6.72
C VAL A 106 15.47 19.68 6.96
N LEU A 107 15.87 20.94 6.74
CA LEU A 107 17.25 21.40 6.95
C LEU A 107 17.59 21.68 8.42
N ARG A 108 16.61 21.72 9.33
CA ARG A 108 16.79 22.10 10.74
C ARG A 108 16.93 20.91 11.69
N GLN A 109 17.55 19.82 11.25
CA GLN A 109 17.75 18.62 12.08
C GLN A 109 18.56 18.86 13.36
N ALA A 110 19.45 19.85 13.38
CA ALA A 110 20.24 20.16 14.58
C ALA A 110 19.41 20.78 15.72
N ALA A 111 18.23 21.35 15.43
CA ALA A 111 17.40 21.99 16.45
C ALA A 111 16.21 21.13 16.89
N ALA A 112 15.71 20.26 16.02
CA ALA A 112 14.66 19.31 16.34
C ALA A 112 14.77 18.09 15.42
N GLU A 113 14.63 16.90 16.01
CA GLU A 113 14.69 15.63 15.28
C GLU A 113 13.32 15.32 14.67
N HIS A 114 12.96 16.07 13.62
CA HIS A 114 11.72 15.87 12.88
C HIS A 114 11.95 14.95 11.68
N THR A 115 11.04 13.99 11.50
CA THR A 115 10.98 13.16 10.29
C THR A 115 9.64 13.42 9.61
N LEU A 116 9.67 14.02 8.42
CA LEU A 116 8.49 14.19 7.58
C LEU A 116 8.43 13.02 6.60
N ALA A 117 7.28 12.35 6.50
CA ALA A 117 7.02 11.35 5.48
C ALA A 117 5.87 11.81 4.60
N LEU A 118 6.16 12.07 3.33
CA LEU A 118 5.16 12.38 2.31
C LEU A 118 4.60 11.07 1.78
N VAL A 119 3.30 10.86 1.92
CA VAL A 119 2.60 9.64 1.50
C VAL A 119 1.57 10.02 0.44
N GLY A 120 1.52 9.26 -0.64
CA GLY A 120 0.55 9.47 -1.72
C GLY A 120 0.69 8.41 -2.79
N SER A 121 -0.31 8.27 -3.65
CA SER A 121 -0.31 7.24 -4.70
C SER A 121 0.77 7.46 -5.77
N LYS A 122 1.07 8.72 -6.09
CA LYS A 122 2.13 9.15 -7.00
C LYS A 122 2.64 10.52 -6.53
N ILE A 123 3.96 10.67 -6.35
CA ILE A 123 4.53 11.89 -5.76
C ILE A 123 5.55 12.50 -6.72
N GLU A 124 5.19 13.64 -7.32
CA GLU A 124 6.11 14.48 -8.07
C GLU A 124 6.59 15.63 -7.17
N LEU A 125 7.85 15.56 -6.73
CA LEU A 125 8.46 16.58 -5.88
C LEU A 125 9.13 17.70 -6.70
N PRO A 126 9.07 18.96 -6.21
CA PRO A 126 9.93 20.02 -6.73
C PRO A 126 11.42 19.68 -6.55
N ASP A 127 12.27 20.05 -7.52
CA ASP A 127 13.72 19.79 -7.53
C ASP A 127 14.42 20.19 -6.21
N ASP A 128 13.94 21.29 -5.63
CA ASP A 128 14.32 21.84 -4.34
C ASP A 128 14.26 20.85 -3.16
N LEU A 129 13.34 19.89 -3.22
CA LEU A 129 13.13 18.85 -2.21
C LEU A 129 13.67 17.50 -2.65
N THR A 130 13.76 17.25 -3.96
CA THR A 130 14.22 15.97 -4.51
C THR A 130 15.60 15.57 -3.98
N ALA A 131 16.53 16.52 -3.84
CA ALA A 131 17.86 16.23 -3.32
C ALA A 131 17.90 15.94 -1.80
N LEU A 132 16.85 16.34 -1.07
CA LEU A 132 16.73 16.15 0.38
C LEU A 132 15.86 14.95 0.76
N ALA A 133 15.06 14.47 -0.19
CA ALA A 133 14.13 13.37 -0.03
C ALA A 133 14.83 12.02 -0.13
N THR A 134 14.46 11.10 0.75
CA THR A 134 14.82 9.69 0.64
C THR A 134 13.58 8.89 0.24
N PRO A 135 13.55 8.28 -0.96
CA PRO A 135 12.44 7.42 -1.34
C PRO A 135 12.42 6.16 -0.46
N PHE A 136 11.24 5.75 -0.04
CA PHE A 136 11.02 4.51 0.68
C PHE A 136 9.88 3.74 0.03
N GLN A 137 10.20 2.54 -0.47
CA GLN A 137 9.22 1.63 -1.03
C GLN A 137 8.76 0.63 0.02
N MET A 138 7.45 0.48 0.15
CA MET A 138 6.91 -0.55 1.03
C MET A 138 7.15 -1.93 0.43
N ALA A 139 7.70 -2.84 1.24
CA ALA A 139 7.78 -4.24 0.85
C ALA A 139 6.36 -4.80 0.62
N LEU A 140 6.17 -5.70 -0.34
CA LEU A 140 4.90 -6.41 -0.48
C LEU A 140 4.63 -7.30 0.74
N PRO A 141 3.35 -7.60 1.07
CA PRO A 141 3.04 -8.46 2.20
C PRO A 141 3.59 -9.87 1.99
N ASP A 142 4.12 -10.47 3.05
CA ASP A 142 4.60 -11.86 3.01
C ASP A 142 3.44 -12.87 3.11
N ALA A 143 3.77 -14.16 2.98
CA ALA A 143 2.78 -15.23 3.07
C ALA A 143 2.05 -15.28 4.43
N GLN A 144 2.72 -14.85 5.51
CA GLN A 144 2.12 -14.82 6.85
C GLN A 144 1.08 -13.69 6.96
N ALA A 145 1.39 -12.50 6.43
CA ALA A 145 0.47 -11.38 6.33
C ALA A 145 -0.73 -11.72 5.42
N MET A 146 -0.49 -12.40 4.29
CA MET A 146 -1.56 -12.89 3.42
C MET A 146 -2.47 -13.90 4.11
N ALA A 147 -1.90 -14.84 4.87
CA ALA A 147 -2.68 -15.78 5.67
C ALA A 147 -3.46 -15.10 6.82
N ALA A 148 -2.91 -14.04 7.40
CA ALA A 148 -3.62 -13.23 8.39
C ALA A 148 -4.81 -12.48 7.78
N LEU A 149 -4.60 -11.87 6.61
CA LEU A 149 -5.65 -11.20 5.83
C LEU A 149 -6.81 -12.15 5.50
N VAL A 150 -6.52 -13.37 5.01
CA VAL A 150 -7.57 -14.36 4.72
C VAL A 150 -8.39 -14.71 5.95
N ARG A 151 -7.75 -14.87 7.12
CA ARG A 151 -8.45 -15.15 8.38
C ARG A 151 -9.27 -13.96 8.86
N GLU A 152 -8.76 -12.74 8.70
CA GLU A 152 -9.47 -11.51 9.07
C GLU A 152 -10.76 -11.36 8.25
N GLU A 153 -10.70 -11.54 6.93
CA GLU A 153 -11.86 -11.46 6.05
C GLU A 153 -12.89 -12.57 6.34
N ALA A 154 -12.43 -13.79 6.61
CA ALA A 154 -13.31 -14.89 7.00
C ALA A 154 -14.03 -14.62 8.34
N PHE A 155 -13.35 -13.97 9.28
CA PHE A 155 -13.95 -13.55 10.54
C PHE A 155 -14.95 -12.39 10.34
N ALA A 156 -14.60 -11.41 9.51
CA ALA A 156 -15.47 -10.29 9.17
C ALA A 156 -16.79 -10.79 8.55
N TYR A 157 -16.73 -11.68 7.57
CA TYR A 157 -17.91 -12.32 6.97
C TYR A 157 -18.77 -13.02 8.01
N SER A 158 -18.15 -13.77 8.93
CA SER A 158 -18.89 -14.48 9.97
C SER A 158 -19.65 -13.54 10.90
N ARG A 159 -19.08 -12.37 11.24
CA ARG A 159 -19.78 -11.36 12.04
C ARG A 159 -20.97 -10.75 11.30
N GLU A 160 -20.84 -10.51 10.00
CA GLU A 160 -21.91 -9.91 9.19
C GLU A 160 -23.04 -10.90 8.89
N ASN A 161 -22.74 -12.19 8.73
CA ASN A 161 -23.72 -13.23 8.38
C ASN A 161 -24.19 -14.04 9.60
N SER A 162 -24.55 -13.36 10.69
CA SER A 162 -25.20 -13.97 11.87
C SER A 162 -24.40 -15.12 12.51
N GLY A 163 -23.06 -15.06 12.46
CA GLY A 163 -22.18 -16.10 13.00
C GLY A 163 -21.99 -17.31 12.09
N ARG A 164 -22.51 -17.29 10.84
CA ARG A 164 -22.24 -18.36 9.86
C ARG A 164 -20.75 -18.39 9.57
N ARG A 165 -20.10 -19.52 9.88
CA ARG A 165 -18.66 -19.69 9.66
C ARG A 165 -18.41 -19.94 8.18
N VAL A 166 -17.33 -19.36 7.66
CA VAL A 166 -16.83 -19.70 6.33
C VAL A 166 -16.36 -21.14 6.35
N GLU A 167 -16.78 -21.93 5.38
CA GLU A 167 -16.26 -23.28 5.19
C GLU A 167 -14.90 -23.17 4.51
N VAL A 168 -13.83 -23.58 5.19
CA VAL A 168 -12.46 -23.42 4.69
C VAL A 168 -11.80 -24.77 4.54
N ASP A 169 -11.46 -25.14 3.30
CA ASP A 169 -10.57 -26.25 3.03
C ASP A 169 -9.11 -25.83 3.25
N ALA A 170 -8.38 -26.59 4.06
CA ALA A 170 -7.03 -26.22 4.49
C ALA A 170 -6.00 -26.24 3.33
N ASP A 171 -6.18 -27.12 2.35
CA ASP A 171 -5.29 -27.23 1.19
C ASP A 171 -5.58 -26.12 0.17
N ALA A 172 -6.85 -25.82 -0.04
CA ALA A 172 -7.31 -24.70 -0.84
C ALA A 172 -6.83 -23.37 -0.24
N ALA A 173 -7.00 -23.16 1.07
CA ALA A 173 -6.55 -21.94 1.75
C ALA A 173 -5.04 -21.71 1.61
N ARG A 174 -4.22 -22.77 1.79
CA ARG A 174 -2.76 -22.69 1.56
C ARG A 174 -2.44 -22.33 0.11
N THR A 175 -3.17 -22.90 -0.84
CA THR A 175 -3.00 -22.62 -2.27
C THR A 175 -3.42 -21.19 -2.61
N ILE A 176 -4.51 -20.69 -2.04
CA ILE A 176 -4.98 -19.31 -2.18
C ILE A 176 -3.92 -18.34 -1.67
N VAL A 177 -3.43 -18.53 -0.44
CA VAL A 177 -2.37 -17.68 0.15
C VAL A 177 -1.11 -17.65 -0.75
N ARG A 178 -0.70 -18.81 -1.28
CA ARG A 178 0.44 -18.88 -2.21
C ARG A 178 0.17 -18.12 -3.51
N ASN A 179 -1.05 -18.16 -4.04
CA ASN A 179 -1.39 -17.45 -5.27
C ASN A 179 -1.55 -15.93 -5.05
N LEU A 180 -1.92 -15.48 -3.86
CA LEU A 180 -1.98 -14.06 -3.49
C LEU A 180 -0.58 -13.42 -3.36
N ALA A 181 0.48 -14.23 -3.26
CA ALA A 181 1.84 -13.71 -3.22
C ALA A 181 2.15 -12.83 -4.45
N GLY A 182 2.78 -11.68 -4.18
CA GLY A 182 3.09 -10.67 -5.18
C GLY A 182 2.01 -9.62 -5.40
N LEU A 183 0.87 -9.70 -4.70
CA LEU A 183 -0.16 -8.67 -4.72
C LEU A 183 0.01 -7.66 -3.58
N THR A 184 -0.53 -6.46 -3.78
CA THR A 184 -0.72 -5.48 -2.69
C THR A 184 -1.72 -6.02 -1.65
N HIS A 185 -1.70 -5.47 -0.44
CA HIS A 185 -2.61 -5.93 0.61
C HIS A 185 -4.07 -5.61 0.26
N ALA A 186 -4.32 -4.42 -0.32
CA ALA A 186 -5.62 -3.98 -0.80
C ALA A 186 -6.19 -4.90 -1.90
N ASP A 187 -5.36 -5.28 -2.87
CA ASP A 187 -5.79 -6.16 -3.96
C ASP A 187 -6.09 -7.56 -3.47
N ALA A 188 -5.21 -8.12 -2.64
CA ALA A 188 -5.42 -9.41 -2.02
C ALA A 188 -6.72 -9.42 -1.19
N ARG A 189 -6.96 -8.38 -0.39
CA ARG A 189 -8.20 -8.21 0.39
C ARG A 189 -9.42 -8.19 -0.52
N ARG A 190 -9.38 -7.44 -1.62
CA ARG A 190 -10.49 -7.35 -2.58
C ARG A 190 -10.80 -8.72 -3.21
N ILE A 191 -9.79 -9.48 -3.61
CA ILE A 191 -9.97 -10.82 -4.19
C ILE A 191 -10.54 -11.78 -3.14
N VAL A 192 -9.93 -11.86 -1.97
CA VAL A 192 -10.35 -12.77 -0.89
C VAL A 192 -11.79 -12.48 -0.48
N ARG A 193 -12.15 -11.21 -0.31
CA ARG A 193 -13.51 -10.81 0.00
C ARG A 193 -14.49 -11.25 -1.08
N LYS A 194 -14.14 -11.09 -2.36
CA LYS A 194 -14.98 -11.56 -3.48
C LYS A 194 -15.21 -13.07 -3.44
N LEU A 195 -14.17 -13.85 -3.13
CA LEU A 195 -14.29 -15.32 -3.02
C LEU A 195 -15.22 -15.70 -1.85
N ILE A 196 -14.93 -15.19 -0.65
CA ILE A 196 -15.71 -15.52 0.56
C ILE A 196 -17.19 -15.13 0.42
N TYR A 197 -17.49 -13.96 -0.16
CA TYR A 197 -18.88 -13.49 -0.30
C TYR A 197 -19.62 -14.12 -1.48
N ALA A 198 -18.96 -14.88 -2.36
CA ALA A 198 -19.61 -15.56 -3.47
C ALA A 198 -20.51 -16.70 -2.97
N ASP A 199 -20.02 -17.52 -2.04
CA ASP A 199 -20.71 -18.71 -1.54
C ASP A 199 -20.53 -18.98 -0.04
N GLY A 200 -19.70 -18.19 0.65
CA GLY A 200 -19.37 -18.41 2.06
C GLY A 200 -18.37 -19.55 2.28
N ALA A 201 -17.63 -19.95 1.26
CA ALA A 201 -16.62 -20.99 1.35
C ALA A 201 -15.28 -20.53 0.74
N LEU A 202 -14.21 -21.24 1.09
CA LEU A 202 -12.91 -21.18 0.43
C LEU A 202 -12.47 -22.60 0.13
N GLY A 203 -12.61 -22.98 -1.14
CA GLY A 203 -12.37 -24.33 -1.62
C GLY A 203 -11.58 -24.38 -2.93
N PRO A 204 -11.32 -25.58 -3.46
CA PRO A 204 -10.56 -25.75 -4.71
C PRO A 204 -11.22 -25.07 -5.93
N ALA A 205 -12.54 -24.89 -5.90
CA ALA A 205 -13.29 -24.23 -6.96
C ALA A 205 -12.95 -22.73 -7.12
N ASP A 206 -12.38 -22.11 -6.08
CA ASP A 206 -12.02 -20.69 -6.08
C ASP A 206 -10.68 -20.40 -6.77
N ILE A 207 -9.82 -21.42 -6.90
CA ILE A 207 -8.45 -21.26 -7.41
C ILE A 207 -8.44 -20.71 -8.85
N PRO A 208 -9.27 -21.20 -9.80
CA PRO A 208 -9.34 -20.62 -11.14
C PRO A 208 -9.81 -19.16 -11.14
N GLY A 209 -10.83 -18.83 -10.33
CA GLY A 209 -11.36 -17.47 -10.21
C GLY A 209 -10.35 -16.49 -9.60
N LEU A 210 -9.56 -16.95 -8.63
CA LEU A 210 -8.46 -16.18 -8.06
C LEU A 210 -7.37 -15.91 -9.10
N ALA A 211 -6.95 -16.94 -9.86
CA ALA A 211 -5.92 -16.79 -10.88
C ALA A 211 -6.34 -15.77 -11.96
N GLN A 212 -7.61 -15.82 -12.38
CA GLN A 212 -8.18 -14.84 -13.30
C GLN A 212 -8.19 -13.43 -12.69
N ALA A 213 -8.63 -13.27 -11.45
CA ALA A 213 -8.68 -11.96 -10.80
C ALA A 213 -7.28 -11.35 -10.59
N LYS A 214 -6.28 -12.18 -10.27
CA LYS A 214 -4.88 -11.77 -10.22
C LYS A 214 -4.38 -11.32 -11.59
N PHE A 215 -4.74 -12.04 -12.65
CA PHE A 215 -4.36 -11.67 -14.01
C PHE A 215 -4.97 -10.32 -14.43
N GLU A 216 -6.26 -10.11 -14.18
CA GLU A 216 -6.94 -8.84 -14.50
C GLU A 216 -6.33 -7.63 -13.77
N LEU A 217 -5.74 -7.84 -12.58
CA LEU A 217 -5.01 -6.79 -11.86
C LEU A 217 -3.67 -6.47 -12.53
N LEU A 218 -2.88 -7.49 -12.87
CA LEU A 218 -1.61 -7.31 -13.56
C LEU A 218 -1.80 -6.69 -14.96
N ASP A 219 -2.93 -6.97 -15.61
CA ASP A 219 -3.30 -6.38 -16.89
C ASP A 219 -3.66 -4.88 -16.76
N ARG A 220 -4.33 -4.48 -15.66
CA ARG A 220 -4.66 -3.07 -15.37
C ARG A 220 -3.44 -2.22 -15.03
N GLU A 221 -2.41 -2.82 -14.44
CA GLU A 221 -1.10 -2.17 -14.21
C GLU A 221 -0.24 -2.10 -15.50
N ASN A 222 -0.74 -2.72 -16.59
CA ASN A 222 -0.37 -2.56 -18.01
C ASN A 222 1.02 -3.10 -18.42
N LEU A 223 1.12 -4.38 -18.83
CA LEU A 223 2.12 -4.92 -19.81
C LEU A 223 2.06 -6.44 -20.15
N LEU A 224 0.92 -7.14 -20.08
CA LEU A 224 0.83 -8.53 -20.60
C LEU A 224 -0.54 -8.83 -21.22
N HIS A 225 -0.70 -8.50 -22.50
CA HIS A 225 -1.69 -9.17 -23.34
C HIS A 225 -1.30 -10.65 -23.46
N PHE A 226 -1.88 -11.50 -22.61
CA PHE A 226 -1.89 -12.93 -22.87
C PHE A 226 -3.21 -13.27 -23.54
N GLU A 227 -3.17 -13.45 -24.85
CA GLU A 227 -4.26 -14.13 -25.54
C GLU A 227 -4.41 -15.51 -24.88
N TYR A 228 -5.58 -15.79 -24.33
CA TYR A 228 -5.98 -17.19 -24.14
C TYR A 228 -5.91 -17.84 -25.52
N GLU A 229 -4.90 -18.65 -25.80
CA GLU A 229 -4.96 -19.67 -26.86
C GLU A 229 -6.01 -20.72 -26.45
N THR A 230 -7.28 -20.30 -26.42
CA THR A 230 -8.45 -21.16 -26.52
C THR A 230 -8.95 -21.20 -27.96
N ALA A 231 -8.08 -20.96 -28.94
CA ALA A 231 -8.30 -21.45 -30.29
C ALA A 231 -7.65 -22.83 -30.38
N ARG A 232 -8.46 -23.89 -30.38
CA ARG A 232 -8.00 -25.17 -30.91
C ARG A 232 -7.53 -24.88 -32.34
N PHE A 233 -6.41 -25.47 -32.76
CA PHE A 233 -5.88 -25.44 -34.13
C PHE A 233 -6.90 -25.86 -35.24
N ALA A 234 -8.12 -26.23 -34.86
CA ALA A 234 -9.25 -26.53 -35.72
C ALA A 234 -10.01 -25.30 -36.25
N ASP A 235 -9.91 -24.13 -35.61
CA ASP A 235 -10.81 -22.99 -35.91
C ASP A 235 -10.24 -21.92 -36.87
N VAL A 236 -9.04 -22.13 -37.43
CA VAL A 236 -8.53 -21.28 -38.52
C VAL A 236 -9.14 -21.73 -39.85
N ALA A 237 -10.35 -21.28 -40.13
CA ALA A 237 -10.96 -21.40 -41.46
C ALA A 237 -10.16 -20.57 -42.48
N GLY A 238 -9.44 -21.22 -43.39
CA GLY A 238 -8.84 -20.55 -44.56
C GLY A 238 -7.49 -21.07 -45.07
N LEU A 239 -6.79 -21.94 -44.33
CA LEU A 239 -5.41 -22.36 -44.67
C LEU A 239 -5.29 -23.74 -45.34
N SER A 240 -6.28 -24.14 -46.13
CA SER A 240 -6.24 -25.42 -46.88
C SER A 240 -5.16 -25.44 -47.97
N ARG A 241 -4.74 -24.28 -48.49
CA ARG A 241 -3.60 -24.18 -49.44
C ARG A 241 -2.24 -24.35 -48.77
N LEU A 242 -2.08 -23.87 -47.53
CA LEU A 242 -0.81 -23.95 -46.79
C LEU A 242 -0.55 -25.39 -46.29
N LYS A 243 -1.59 -26.08 -45.81
CA LYS A 243 -1.50 -27.49 -45.39
C LYS A 243 -1.09 -28.42 -46.54
N ARG A 244 -1.52 -28.14 -47.78
CA ARG A 244 -1.17 -28.92 -48.96
C ARG A 244 0.30 -28.74 -49.38
N TRP A 245 0.85 -27.54 -49.21
CA TRP A 245 2.25 -27.25 -49.53
C TRP A 245 3.23 -27.94 -48.57
N ILE A 246 2.86 -28.03 -47.29
CA ILE A 246 3.67 -28.73 -46.27
C ILE A 246 3.70 -30.25 -46.49
N GLN A 247 2.64 -30.86 -47.03
CA GLN A 247 2.62 -32.30 -47.31
C GLN A 247 3.43 -32.70 -48.56
N GLN A 248 3.85 -31.75 -49.39
CA GLN A 248 4.65 -32.02 -50.59
C GLN A 248 6.17 -31.85 -50.36
N ARG A 249 6.62 -31.88 -49.10
CA ARG A 249 8.03 -31.83 -48.75
C ARG A 249 8.42 -32.94 -47.78
#